data_AF-A0AAW0JDB4-F1
#
_entry.id   AF-A0AAW0JDB4-F1
#
_cell.length_a   1.000
_cell.length_b   1.000
_cell.length_c   1.000
_cell.angle_alpha   90.00
_cell.angle_beta   90.00
_cell.angle_gamma   90.00
#
_symmetry.space_group_name_H-M   'P 1'
#
loop_
_entity.id
_entity.type
_entity.pdbx_description
1 polymer ?
#
loop_
_entity_poly.entity_id
_entity_poly.type
_entity_poly.pdbx_seq_one_letter_code
_entity_poly.pdbx_strand_id
1 'polypeptide(L)'
;VDPCENDSSWVTPQSDLRPLYNNSITCNCSYPYGVCHVVKFIFIRNCLSGNIPHEWASSTELEYLDIGVNNVSGPIPSFLGSMTKLTYLSLSCNMFSGTIPHELGNLVNLETLRNLSFNRLDGMFQILGSKKIEILVIFRPNL
;
A
#
# COMPACT_ATOMS: atom_id res chain seq x y z
N VAL A 1 -20.03 9.81 4.02
CA VAL A 1 -18.68 10.05 4.57
C VAL A 1 -17.80 10.22 3.36
N ASP A 2 -17.28 11.42 3.13
CA ASP A 2 -16.40 11.68 2.00
C ASP A 2 -15.11 10.87 2.22
N PRO A 3 -14.76 9.90 1.35
CA PRO A 3 -13.54 9.11 1.53
C PRO A 3 -12.26 9.96 1.43
N CYS A 4 -12.39 11.21 0.99
CA CYS A 4 -11.33 12.21 0.88
C CYS A 4 -11.28 13.17 2.08
N GLU A 5 -12.33 13.21 2.92
CA GLU A 5 -12.28 13.89 4.22
C GLU A 5 -11.50 13.00 5.18
N ASN A 6 -10.17 13.06 5.09
CA ASN A 6 -9.24 12.91 6.21
C ASN A 6 -9.65 11.86 7.28
N ASP A 7 -10.10 10.67 6.85
CA ASP A 7 -10.27 9.52 7.74
C ASP A 7 -8.88 8.97 8.01
N SER A 8 -8.20 9.78 8.80
CA SER A 8 -6.92 9.66 9.45
C SER A 8 -7.00 8.62 10.57
N SER A 9 -7.99 7.73 10.59
CA SER A 9 -8.09 6.67 11.59
C SER A 9 -6.84 5.76 11.63
N TRP A 10 -6.10 5.67 10.52
CA TRP A 10 -4.77 5.03 10.49
C TRP A 10 -3.61 5.98 10.83
N VAL A 11 -3.81 7.28 10.63
CA VAL A 11 -2.91 8.36 11.06
C VAL A 11 -3.28 8.70 12.50
N THR A 12 -2.83 7.89 13.46
CA THR A 12 -3.01 8.22 14.88
C THR A 12 -2.74 9.72 15.09
N PRO A 13 -3.68 10.49 15.68
CA PRO A 13 -3.36 11.83 16.13
C PRO A 13 -2.44 11.66 17.34
N GLN A 14 -1.15 11.46 17.10
CA GLN A 14 -0.15 11.70 18.12
C GLN A 14 -0.18 13.20 18.35
N SER A 15 -0.60 13.55 19.56
CA SER A 15 -0.89 14.87 20.09
C SER A 15 0.32 15.82 20.13
N ASP A 16 1.31 15.68 19.25
CA ASP A 16 2.54 16.48 19.25
C ASP A 16 3.37 16.43 17.95
N LEU A 17 2.74 16.23 16.78
CA LEU A 17 3.51 16.07 15.53
C LEU A 17 3.60 17.34 14.68
N ARG A 18 4.85 17.73 14.44
CA ARG A 18 5.30 18.55 13.30
C ARG A 18 4.56 18.13 12.03
N PRO A 19 4.29 19.06 11.09
CA PRO A 19 3.55 18.73 9.87
C PRO A 19 4.15 17.51 9.18
N LEU A 20 3.31 16.55 8.81
CA LEU A 20 3.70 15.39 8.03
C LEU A 20 3.99 15.87 6.60
N TYR A 21 5.16 16.48 6.40
CA TYR A 21 5.57 16.97 5.09
C TYR A 21 5.63 15.78 4.12
N ASN A 22 4.72 15.75 3.14
CA ASN A 22 4.57 14.76 2.04
C ASN A 22 3.61 13.57 2.23
N ASN A 23 2.64 13.61 3.15
CA ASN A 23 1.51 12.66 3.08
C ASN A 23 0.38 13.21 2.21
N SER A 24 -0.17 12.39 1.30
CA SER A 24 -1.27 12.79 0.43
C SER A 24 -2.21 11.63 0.15
N ILE A 25 -3.50 11.87 0.43
CA ILE A 25 -4.61 11.14 -0.18
C ILE A 25 -5.06 11.98 -1.37
N THR A 26 -5.03 11.41 -2.58
CA THR A 26 -5.56 12.07 -3.78
C THR A 26 -6.85 11.39 -4.21
N CYS A 27 -7.85 12.20 -4.51
CA CYS A 27 -9.12 11.73 -5.04
C CYS A 27 -9.36 12.24 -6.45
N ASN A 28 -10.05 11.44 -7.24
CA ASN A 28 -10.62 11.84 -8.52
C ASN A 28 -12.15 11.88 -8.38
N CYS A 29 -12.73 13.04 -8.59
CA CYS A 29 -14.17 13.26 -8.45
C CYS A 29 -14.82 13.41 -9.82
N SER A 30 -15.78 12.54 -10.11
CA SER A 30 -16.51 12.57 -11.38
C SER A 30 -17.69 13.54 -11.27
N TYR A 31 -17.63 14.62 -12.06
CA TYR A 31 -18.75 15.53 -12.28
C TYR A 31 -19.70 14.94 -13.33
N PRO A 32 -21.05 15.07 -13.25
CA PRO A 32 -21.86 15.89 -12.33
C PRO A 32 -22.38 15.20 -11.06
N TYR A 33 -22.12 13.90 -10.88
CA TYR A 33 -22.77 13.12 -9.81
C TYR A 33 -22.06 13.17 -8.44
N GLY A 34 -20.91 13.84 -8.34
CA GLY A 34 -20.23 14.07 -7.06
C GLY A 34 -19.61 12.82 -6.43
N VAL A 35 -19.40 11.77 -7.22
CA VAL A 35 -18.74 10.56 -6.74
C VAL A 35 -17.23 10.78 -6.78
N CYS A 36 -16.61 10.74 -5.60
CA CYS A 36 -15.16 10.82 -5.45
C CYS A 36 -14.59 9.44 -5.15
N HIS A 37 -13.52 9.11 -5.85
CA HIS A 37 -12.79 7.88 -5.64
C HIS A 37 -11.36 8.21 -5.23
N VAL A 38 -10.87 7.51 -4.22
CA VAL A 38 -9.47 7.59 -3.84
C VAL A 38 -8.64 6.90 -4.93
N VAL A 39 -7.67 7.64 -5.46
CA VAL A 39 -6.78 7.19 -6.53
C VAL A 39 -5.33 7.07 -6.07
N LYS A 40 -4.91 7.81 -5.04
CA LYS A 40 -3.54 7.72 -4.51
C LYS A 40 -3.50 7.74 -2.99
N PHE A 41 -2.67 6.88 -2.43
CA PHE A 41 -2.22 6.88 -1.04
C PHE A 41 -0.71 7.01 -0.99
N ILE A 42 -0.23 8.09 -0.39
CA ILE A 42 1.18 8.36 -0.19
C ILE A 42 1.39 8.71 1.29
N PHE A 43 2.03 7.81 2.02
CA PHE A 43 2.33 7.96 3.44
C PHE A 43 3.77 7.56 3.77
N ILE A 44 4.73 8.11 3.02
CA ILE A 44 6.13 7.70 3.08
C ILE A 44 6.86 8.37 4.26
N ARG A 45 7.75 7.63 4.95
CA ARG A 45 8.61 8.17 6.04
C ARG A 45 7.81 8.74 7.22
N ASN A 46 6.85 7.97 7.70
CA ASN A 46 6.13 8.28 8.93
C ASN A 46 6.40 7.22 10.01
N CYS A 47 5.73 7.38 11.16
CA CYS A 47 5.74 6.42 12.26
C CYS A 47 4.48 5.52 12.24
N LEU A 48 3.88 5.27 11.06
CA LEU A 48 2.65 4.48 10.97
C LEU A 48 2.89 3.05 11.44
N SER A 49 1.96 2.50 12.20
CA SER A 49 2.12 1.18 12.83
C SER A 49 0.79 0.42 12.87
N GLY A 50 0.86 -0.87 13.21
CA GLY A 50 -0.28 -1.78 13.11
C GLY A 50 -0.42 -2.36 11.70
N ASN A 51 -1.58 -2.95 11.41
CA ASN A 51 -1.83 -3.67 10.16
C ASN A 51 -2.52 -2.78 9.14
N ILE A 52 -2.36 -3.08 7.85
CA ILE A 52 -3.17 -2.44 6.79
C ILE A 52 -4.66 -2.71 7.07
N PRO A 53 -5.51 -1.67 7.15
CA PRO A 53 -6.91 -1.78 7.55
C PRO A 53 -7.74 -2.41 6.42
N HIS A 54 -8.74 -3.22 6.78
CA HIS A 54 -9.58 -3.92 5.79
C HIS A 54 -10.44 -2.96 4.97
N GLU A 55 -10.73 -1.79 5.52
CA GLU A 55 -11.49 -0.69 4.93
C GLU A 55 -10.90 -0.23 3.58
N TRP A 56 -9.58 -0.38 3.40
CA TRP A 56 -8.93 -0.08 2.12
C TRP A 56 -9.39 -0.96 0.97
N ALA A 57 -9.99 -2.13 1.24
CA ALA A 57 -10.59 -2.98 0.21
C ALA A 57 -11.69 -2.26 -0.60
N SER A 58 -12.29 -1.20 -0.04
CA SER A 58 -13.29 -0.36 -0.73
C SER A 58 -12.69 0.60 -1.77
N SER A 59 -11.37 0.83 -1.74
CA SER A 59 -10.67 1.75 -2.66
C SER A 59 -10.34 1.04 -3.99
N THR A 60 -11.36 0.56 -4.70
CA THR A 60 -11.21 -0.22 -5.95
C THR A 60 -10.61 0.59 -7.10
N GLU A 61 -10.61 1.90 -6.98
CA GLU A 61 -10.08 2.86 -7.95
C GLU A 61 -8.65 3.30 -7.65
N LEU A 62 -8.00 2.69 -6.65
CA LEU A 62 -6.65 3.06 -6.25
C LEU A 62 -5.64 2.72 -7.36
N GLU A 63 -4.86 3.71 -7.76
CA GLU A 63 -3.83 3.60 -8.80
C GLU A 63 -2.43 3.59 -8.20
N TYR A 64 -2.23 4.26 -7.06
CA TYR A 64 -0.90 4.46 -6.46
C TYR A 64 -0.94 4.23 -4.96
N LEU A 65 -0.15 3.27 -4.47
CA LEU A 65 0.02 3.00 -3.04
C LEU A 65 1.50 3.01 -2.65
N ASP A 66 1.90 3.99 -1.84
CA ASP A 66 3.22 4.02 -1.20
C ASP A 66 3.12 4.28 0.30
N ILE A 67 3.45 3.25 1.07
CA ILE A 67 3.58 3.32 2.54
C ILE A 67 4.98 2.94 3.00
N GLY A 68 5.97 3.14 2.14
CA GLY A 68 7.36 2.80 2.43
C GLY A 68 7.93 3.58 3.61
N VAL A 69 8.88 2.96 4.32
CA VAL A 69 9.59 3.56 5.46
C VAL A 69 8.62 3.93 6.59
N ASN A 70 7.99 2.90 7.17
CA ASN A 70 7.10 3.02 8.33
C ASN A 70 7.33 1.82 9.29
N ASN A 71 6.48 1.71 10.31
CA ASN A 71 6.47 0.66 11.32
C ASN A 71 5.27 -0.29 11.14
N VAL A 72 4.77 -0.45 9.91
CA VAL A 72 3.58 -1.26 9.60
C VAL A 72 3.90 -2.74 9.76
N SER A 73 3.04 -3.49 10.43
CA SER A 73 3.27 -4.90 10.77
C SER A 73 2.12 -5.81 10.35
N GLY A 74 2.28 -7.11 10.58
CA GLY A 74 1.29 -8.13 10.18
C GLY A 74 1.45 -8.58 8.72
N PRO A 75 0.52 -9.40 8.21
CA PRO A 75 0.58 -9.90 6.85
C PRO A 75 0.20 -8.82 5.83
N ILE A 76 0.74 -8.95 4.61
CA ILE A 76 0.21 -8.22 3.45
C ILE A 76 -1.20 -8.77 3.18
N PRO A 77 -2.27 -7.95 3.18
CA PRO A 77 -3.61 -8.46 2.95
C PRO A 77 -3.83 -8.91 1.49
N SER A 78 -4.53 -10.03 1.31
CA SER A 78 -4.85 -10.56 -0.02
C SER A 78 -5.78 -9.64 -0.83
N PHE A 79 -6.59 -8.82 -0.17
CA PHE A 79 -7.46 -7.85 -0.86
C PHE A 79 -6.68 -6.81 -1.66
N LEU A 80 -5.38 -6.59 -1.39
CA LEU A 80 -4.56 -5.74 -2.25
C LEU A 80 -4.54 -6.26 -3.70
N GLY A 81 -4.72 -7.57 -3.89
CA GLY A 81 -4.86 -8.18 -5.22
C GLY A 81 -6.15 -7.82 -5.96
N SER A 82 -7.19 -7.32 -5.29
CA SER A 82 -8.42 -6.87 -5.96
C SER A 82 -8.34 -5.43 -6.48
N MET A 83 -7.29 -4.69 -6.14
CA MET A 83 -7.07 -3.31 -6.60
C MET A 83 -6.44 -3.29 -8.00
N THR A 84 -7.16 -3.83 -8.98
CA THR A 84 -6.65 -4.10 -10.34
C THR A 84 -6.23 -2.85 -11.12
N LYS A 85 -6.59 -1.64 -10.64
CA LYS A 85 -6.15 -0.35 -11.19
C LYS A 85 -4.79 0.13 -10.67
N LEU A 86 -4.22 -0.56 -9.68
CA LEU A 86 -2.88 -0.23 -9.17
C LEU A 86 -1.85 -0.33 -10.29
N THR A 87 -1.14 0.78 -10.48
CA THR A 87 0.02 0.91 -11.37
C THR A 87 1.32 0.97 -10.57
N TYR A 88 1.24 1.39 -9.30
CA TYR A 88 2.37 1.49 -8.39
C TYR A 88 2.04 0.95 -6.99
N LEU A 89 2.92 0.07 -6.47
CA LEU A 89 2.86 -0.46 -5.12
C LEU A 89 4.25 -0.47 -4.48
N SER A 90 4.38 0.18 -3.31
CA SER A 90 5.58 0.16 -2.46
C SER A 90 5.21 -0.11 -1.01
N LEU A 91 5.78 -1.19 -0.47
CA LEU A 91 5.63 -1.63 0.93
C LEU A 91 7.00 -1.73 1.64
N SER A 92 8.06 -1.19 1.03
CA SER A 92 9.45 -1.33 1.50
C SER A 92 9.69 -0.74 2.89
N CYS A 93 10.70 -1.25 3.60
CA CYS A 93 11.12 -0.72 4.91
C CYS A 93 9.96 -0.64 5.91
N ASN A 94 9.33 -1.78 6.16
CA ASN A 94 8.25 -1.97 7.12
C ASN A 94 8.54 -3.23 7.97
N MET A 95 7.56 -3.67 8.75
CA MET A 95 7.61 -4.89 9.55
C MET A 95 6.60 -5.95 9.08
N PHE A 96 6.23 -5.95 7.79
CA PHE A 96 5.33 -6.97 7.24
C PHE A 96 5.92 -8.37 7.44
N SER A 97 5.09 -9.34 7.78
CA SER A 97 5.49 -10.72 8.06
C SER A 97 4.61 -11.74 7.35
N GLY A 98 5.06 -13.00 7.31
CA GLY A 98 4.36 -14.07 6.61
C GLY A 98 4.62 -14.08 5.10
N THR A 99 3.74 -14.72 4.35
CA THR A 99 3.89 -14.92 2.89
C THR A 99 3.30 -13.78 2.08
N ILE A 100 3.83 -13.58 0.88
CA ILE A 100 3.27 -12.65 -0.09
C ILE A 100 2.02 -13.29 -0.72
N PRO A 101 0.84 -12.64 -0.67
CA PRO A 101 -0.38 -13.20 -1.21
C PRO A 101 -0.29 -13.43 -2.72
N HIS A 102 -0.67 -14.63 -3.18
CA HIS A 102 -0.72 -14.97 -4.61
C HIS A 102 -1.70 -14.08 -5.40
N GLU A 103 -2.70 -13.50 -4.72
CA GLU A 103 -3.67 -12.56 -5.25
C GLU A 103 -3.02 -11.29 -5.79
N LEU A 104 -1.80 -10.92 -5.33
CA LEU A 104 -1.04 -9.82 -5.93
C LEU A 104 -0.71 -10.09 -7.42
N GLY A 105 -0.75 -11.34 -7.86
CA GLY A 105 -0.65 -11.71 -9.27
C GLY A 105 -1.82 -11.20 -10.13
N ASN A 106 -2.95 -10.82 -9.53
CA ASN A 106 -4.10 -10.24 -10.24
C ASN A 106 -3.91 -8.76 -10.61
N LEU A 107 -2.83 -8.12 -10.16
CA LEU A 107 -2.51 -6.73 -10.45
C LEU A 107 -1.94 -6.58 -11.87
N VAL A 108 -2.79 -6.83 -12.87
CA VAL A 108 -2.42 -6.88 -14.29
C VAL A 108 -1.95 -5.54 -14.85
N ASN A 109 -2.34 -4.42 -14.23
CA ASN A 109 -1.94 -3.07 -14.63
C ASN A 109 -0.72 -2.55 -13.84
N LEU A 110 -0.13 -3.38 -12.98
CA LEU A 110 0.99 -2.96 -12.14
C LEU A 110 2.25 -2.77 -12.98
N GLU A 111 2.58 -1.51 -13.28
CA GLU A 111 3.76 -1.15 -14.04
C GLU A 111 5.02 -1.16 -13.17
N THR A 112 4.87 -0.93 -11.86
CA THR A 112 5.97 -0.81 -10.92
C THR A 112 5.61 -1.38 -9.55
N LEU A 113 6.12 -2.57 -9.22
CA LEU A 113 6.22 -3.04 -7.83
C LEU A 113 7.57 -2.59 -7.27
N ARG A 114 7.62 -1.38 -6.75
CA ARG A 114 8.85 -0.85 -6.17
C ARG A 114 8.99 -1.41 -4.77
N ASN A 115 9.56 -2.62 -4.70
CA ASN A 115 10.33 -3.06 -3.55
C ASN A 115 9.52 -3.54 -2.31
N LEU A 116 9.64 -4.83 -2.00
CA LEU A 116 9.16 -5.43 -0.74
C LEU A 116 10.31 -5.66 0.27
N SER A 117 11.54 -5.23 -0.04
CA SER A 117 12.71 -5.41 0.82
C SER A 117 12.59 -4.68 2.16
N PHE A 118 13.44 -5.10 3.10
CA PHE A 118 13.42 -4.61 4.48
C PHE A 118 12.05 -4.81 5.15
N ASN A 119 11.46 -5.98 4.92
CA ASN A 119 10.35 -6.53 5.68
C ASN A 119 10.78 -7.87 6.30
N ARG A 120 9.89 -8.53 7.05
CA ARG A 120 10.07 -9.86 7.66
C ARG A 120 9.28 -10.93 6.90
N LEU A 121 9.21 -10.80 5.58
CA LEU A 121 8.43 -11.69 4.72
C LEU A 121 9.20 -13.00 4.48
N ASP A 122 8.51 -14.12 4.64
CA ASP A 122 9.04 -15.47 4.43
C ASP A 122 8.36 -16.13 3.22
N GLY A 123 9.04 -17.09 2.57
CA GLY A 123 8.49 -17.93 1.51
C GLY A 123 8.99 -17.62 0.08
N MET A 124 8.70 -18.54 -0.84
CA MET A 124 9.02 -18.41 -2.26
C MET A 124 8.05 -17.44 -2.94
N PHE A 125 8.61 -16.42 -3.58
CA PHE A 125 7.86 -15.49 -4.42
C PHE A 125 7.40 -16.19 -5.70
N GLN A 126 6.09 -16.46 -5.85
CA GLN A 126 5.50 -16.91 -7.12
C GLN A 126 4.43 -15.92 -7.57
N ILE A 127 4.80 -14.88 -8.31
CA ILE A 127 3.83 -14.21 -9.18
C ILE A 127 3.79 -14.97 -10.50
N LEU A 128 2.77 -15.82 -10.65
CA LEU A 128 2.40 -16.39 -11.93
C LEU A 128 1.49 -15.37 -12.65
N GLY A 129 2.07 -14.46 -13.45
CA GLY A 129 1.25 -13.74 -14.44
C GLY A 129 1.67 -12.32 -14.82
N SER A 130 2.38 -11.56 -14.00
CA SER A 130 2.70 -10.17 -14.33
C SER A 130 3.97 -10.08 -15.18
N LYS A 131 3.81 -9.88 -16.49
CA LYS A 131 4.92 -9.47 -17.35
C LYS A 131 5.47 -8.15 -16.84
N LYS A 132 6.78 -8.11 -16.57
CA LYS A 132 7.59 -6.91 -16.30
C LYS A 132 7.52 -6.35 -14.88
N ILE A 133 7.56 -7.20 -13.86
CA ILE A 133 7.90 -6.72 -12.52
C ILE A 133 9.40 -6.94 -12.26
N GLU A 134 10.19 -5.86 -12.20
CA GLU A 134 11.52 -5.88 -11.58
C GLU A 134 11.35 -5.94 -10.06
N ILE A 135 11.19 -7.14 -9.54
CA ILE A 135 11.00 -7.36 -8.11
C ILE A 135 12.38 -7.45 -7.49
N LEU A 136 12.87 -6.33 -6.99
CA LEU A 136 14.05 -6.32 -6.14
C LEU A 136 13.67 -6.83 -4.74
N VAL A 137 13.46 -8.15 -4.58
CA VAL A 137 13.36 -8.78 -3.26
C VAL A 137 14.76 -8.94 -2.72
N ILE A 138 15.27 -7.92 -2.01
CA ILE A 138 16.46 -8.11 -1.17
C ILE A 138 15.96 -8.77 0.11
N PHE A 139 15.98 -10.11 0.13
CA PHE A 139 15.94 -10.86 1.38
C PHE A 139 17.16 -10.41 2.19
N ARG A 140 16.95 -9.93 3.42
CA ARG A 140 18.07 -9.88 4.36
C ARG A 140 18.36 -11.34 4.73
N PRO A 141 19.52 -11.91 4.38
CA PRO A 141 19.91 -13.17 4.98
C PRO A 141 20.01 -12.93 6.49
N ASN A 142 19.36 -13.79 7.26
CA ASN A 142 19.40 -13.77 8.73
C ASN A 142 20.84 -13.52 9.22
N LEU A 143 21.04 -12.48 10.03
CA LEU A 143 22.19 -12.35 10.93
C LEU A 143 21.81 -12.98 12.27
#